data_AF-A0A4U5JTX3-F1
#
_entry.id   AF-A0A4U5JTX3-F1
#
_cell.length_a   1.000
_cell.length_b   1.000
_cell.length_c   1.000
_cell.angle_alpha   90.00
_cell.angle_beta   90.00
_cell.angle_gamma   90.00
#
_symmetry.space_group_name_H-M   'P 1'
#
loop_
_entity.id
_entity.type
_entity.pdbx_description
1 polymer ?
#
loop_
_entity_poly.entity_id
_entity_poly.type
_entity_poly.pdbx_seq_one_letter_code
_entity_poly.pdbx_strand_id
1 'polypeptide(L)'
;MSHDFRHIRNALTACALAAALHPQAAPAQNAPQSATAAASARTDGQHGFDFEFGKWKTQLKRRLRPLSGSDEWVEYEGTSVVTKVLNGRANMVELDVQGPAGRIEGASWRLYNPETRQWSLNFANARDGMLTSPVFGGFENGRGVFYGTDTLGGRTILVRFVISDISADSVRFEQSYSDNGGETWESNWIAVDTRIRD
;
A
#
# COMPACT_ATOMS: atom_id res chain seq x y z
N MET A 1 25.15 60.25 -11.49
CA MET A 1 26.15 61.06 -12.22
C MET A 1 27.45 60.29 -12.25
N SER A 2 27.93 60.07 -13.47
CA SER A 2 29.22 59.47 -13.86
C SER A 2 30.39 60.07 -13.08
N HIS A 3 31.39 59.27 -12.68
CA HIS A 3 32.70 59.28 -13.34
C HIS A 3 33.66 58.22 -12.75
N ASP A 4 34.11 57.39 -13.67
CA ASP A 4 35.28 56.52 -13.68
C ASP A 4 36.58 57.32 -13.46
N PHE A 5 37.68 56.69 -13.00
CA PHE A 5 39.02 56.78 -13.62
C PHE A 5 40.11 56.12 -12.74
N ARG A 6 40.74 55.11 -13.36
CA ARG A 6 42.05 54.48 -13.10
C ARG A 6 43.18 55.53 -13.07
N HIS A 7 44.38 55.37 -12.51
CA HIS A 7 45.45 54.35 -12.64
C HIS A 7 46.56 54.74 -11.61
N ILE A 8 47.54 53.90 -11.26
CA ILE A 8 48.93 53.97 -11.77
C ILE A 8 49.79 52.85 -11.17
N ARG A 9 50.72 52.34 -12.00
CA ARG A 9 51.71 51.27 -11.81
C ARG A 9 52.84 51.68 -10.87
N ASN A 10 53.51 50.70 -10.24
CA ASN A 10 54.96 50.49 -10.39
C ASN A 10 55.44 49.18 -9.76
N ALA A 11 56.32 48.51 -10.48
CA ALA A 11 57.01 47.27 -10.13
C ALA A 11 58.30 47.57 -9.36
N LEU A 12 58.81 46.61 -8.58
CA LEU A 12 60.23 46.26 -8.51
C LEU A 12 60.46 44.95 -7.72
N THR A 13 61.43 44.22 -8.24
CA THR A 13 61.90 42.85 -8.02
C THR A 13 62.72 42.69 -6.73
N ALA A 14 62.73 41.48 -6.12
CA ALA A 14 63.95 40.67 -5.92
C ALA A 14 63.88 39.61 -4.80
N CYS A 15 64.44 38.44 -5.14
CA CYS A 15 65.21 37.49 -4.31
C CYS A 15 64.51 36.51 -3.37
N ALA A 16 64.28 35.33 -3.97
CA ALA A 16 64.37 33.97 -3.46
C ALA A 16 65.06 33.71 -2.11
N LEU A 17 64.43 32.85 -1.31
CA LEU A 17 65.08 31.73 -0.63
C LEU A 17 64.13 30.54 -0.59
N ALA A 18 64.56 29.44 -1.21
CA ALA A 18 63.87 28.16 -1.22
C ALA A 18 64.11 27.44 0.12
N ALA A 19 63.03 27.05 0.80
CA ALA A 19 63.05 26.05 1.84
C ALA A 19 62.21 24.86 1.36
N ALA A 20 62.88 23.73 1.13
CA ALA A 20 62.23 22.47 0.77
C ALA A 20 61.43 21.96 1.97
N LEU A 21 60.11 22.00 1.87
CA LEU A 21 59.18 21.33 2.77
C LEU A 21 58.60 20.14 2.04
N HIS A 22 59.00 18.93 2.47
CA HIS A 22 58.37 17.70 2.01
C HIS A 22 56.91 17.65 2.50
N PRO A 23 55.92 17.34 1.64
CA PRO A 23 54.57 17.09 2.11
C PRO A 23 54.55 15.75 2.87
N GLN A 24 54.35 15.79 4.19
CA GLN A 24 53.86 14.63 4.92
C GLN A 24 52.46 14.30 4.42
N ALA A 25 52.30 13.16 3.75
CA ALA A 25 50.99 12.61 3.47
C ALA A 25 50.32 12.21 4.80
N ALA A 26 49.24 12.90 5.15
CA ALA A 26 48.37 12.48 6.24
C ALA A 26 47.71 11.14 5.86
N PRO A 27 47.55 10.17 6.78
CA PRO A 27 46.76 8.99 6.50
C PRO A 27 45.32 9.43 6.25
N ALA A 28 44.78 9.10 5.08
CA ALA A 28 43.38 9.27 4.76
C ALA A 28 42.56 8.52 5.82
N GLN A 29 41.82 9.26 6.64
CA GLN A 29 40.81 8.68 7.50
C GLN A 29 39.74 8.09 6.60
N ASN A 30 39.69 6.75 6.55
CA ASN A 30 38.58 6.01 5.95
C ASN A 30 37.29 6.53 6.58
N ALA A 31 36.51 7.28 5.80
CA ALA A 31 35.13 7.58 6.14
C ALA A 31 34.40 6.25 6.40
N PRO A 32 33.50 6.15 7.38
CA PRO A 32 32.71 4.95 7.58
C PRO A 32 31.78 4.76 6.37
N GLN A 33 32.28 4.00 5.40
CA GLN A 33 31.54 3.51 4.25
C GLN A 33 30.68 2.33 4.71
N SER A 34 29.67 2.59 5.56
CA SER A 34 28.65 1.61 5.96
C SER A 34 27.47 2.31 6.66
N ALA A 35 26.83 3.25 5.96
CA ALA A 35 25.48 3.70 6.34
C ALA A 35 24.48 3.64 5.16
N THR A 36 24.90 3.10 4.01
CA THR A 36 24.04 2.94 2.82
C THR A 36 23.61 1.49 2.56
N ALA A 37 24.06 0.53 3.39
CA ALA A 37 23.71 -0.89 3.27
C ALA A 37 22.62 -1.31 4.28
N ALA A 38 21.52 -0.55 4.37
CA ALA A 38 20.28 -1.00 5.04
C ALA A 38 19.06 -0.19 4.62
N ALA A 39 19.05 0.42 3.42
CA ALA A 39 17.79 0.55 2.73
C ALA A 39 17.53 -0.86 2.17
N SER A 40 16.77 -1.67 2.91
CA SER A 40 16.08 -2.80 2.28
C SER A 40 15.51 -2.25 0.99
N ALA A 41 15.87 -2.83 -0.16
CA ALA A 41 15.28 -2.47 -1.42
C ALA A 41 13.77 -2.57 -1.19
N ARG A 42 13.11 -1.43 -0.99
CA ARG A 42 11.69 -1.37 -0.71
C ARG A 42 11.12 -1.97 -1.99
N THR A 43 10.69 -3.22 -1.90
CA THR A 43 10.09 -3.92 -3.03
C THR A 43 9.01 -2.98 -3.53
N ASP A 44 8.94 -2.78 -4.85
CA ASP A 44 8.10 -1.70 -5.41
C ASP A 44 6.63 -1.82 -4.97
N GLY A 45 6.21 -3.00 -4.53
CA GLY A 45 4.89 -3.30 -3.95
C GLY A 45 4.02 -4.09 -4.93
N GLN A 46 4.49 -4.29 -6.17
CA GLN A 46 3.76 -4.97 -7.25
C GLN A 46 3.47 -6.45 -6.96
N HIS A 47 4.19 -7.06 -6.03
CA HIS A 47 4.00 -8.46 -5.65
C HIS A 47 3.20 -8.62 -4.34
N GLY A 48 2.55 -7.55 -3.88
CA GLY A 48 1.86 -7.51 -2.59
C GLY A 48 0.77 -8.59 -2.42
N PHE A 49 0.18 -9.06 -3.51
CA PHE A 49 -0.88 -10.07 -3.52
C PHE A 49 -0.43 -11.47 -3.96
N ASP A 50 0.87 -11.70 -4.21
CA ASP A 50 1.34 -12.97 -4.79
C ASP A 50 1.03 -14.18 -3.89
N PHE A 51 0.91 -13.97 -2.58
CA PHE A 51 0.53 -15.00 -1.61
C PHE A 51 -0.89 -15.54 -1.79
N GLU A 52 -1.77 -14.80 -2.47
CA GLU A 52 -3.21 -15.07 -2.52
C GLU A 52 -3.63 -15.88 -3.75
N PHE A 53 -2.76 -16.04 -4.76
CA PHE A 53 -3.14 -16.75 -5.98
C PHE A 53 -3.58 -18.19 -5.70
N GLY A 54 -4.68 -18.60 -6.35
CA GLY A 54 -5.29 -19.93 -6.21
C GLY A 54 -6.69 -19.89 -5.62
N LYS A 55 -7.14 -21.04 -5.11
CA LYS A 55 -8.49 -21.25 -4.58
C LYS A 55 -8.48 -21.36 -3.06
N TRP A 56 -9.47 -20.76 -2.44
CA TRP A 56 -9.60 -20.69 -0.99
C TRP A 56 -11.03 -21.00 -0.55
N LYS A 57 -11.15 -21.57 0.63
CA LYS A 57 -12.41 -21.59 1.39
C LYS A 57 -12.52 -20.27 2.14
N THR A 58 -13.65 -19.61 2.03
CA THR A 58 -13.91 -18.33 2.69
C THR A 58 -14.96 -18.52 3.79
N GLN A 59 -14.63 -18.07 5.00
CA GLN A 59 -15.59 -17.84 6.07
C GLN A 59 -15.74 -16.35 6.26
N LEU A 60 -16.97 -15.84 6.14
CA LEU A 60 -17.26 -14.42 6.13
C LEU A 60 -18.33 -14.10 7.17
N LYS A 61 -18.17 -12.98 7.86
CA LYS A 61 -19.29 -12.29 8.51
C LYS A 61 -19.39 -10.84 8.05
N ARG A 62 -20.62 -10.37 7.88
CA ARG A 62 -20.94 -9.00 7.47
C ARG A 62 -21.96 -8.39 8.43
N ARG A 63 -21.74 -7.15 8.83
CA ARG A 63 -22.69 -6.36 9.63
C ARG A 63 -23.84 -5.88 8.73
N LEU A 64 -25.09 -6.10 9.14
CA LEU A 64 -26.25 -5.79 8.31
C LEU A 64 -26.53 -4.28 8.20
N ARG A 65 -26.30 -3.55 9.28
CA ARG A 65 -26.59 -2.10 9.38
C ARG A 65 -25.39 -1.34 9.94
N PRO A 66 -24.32 -1.16 9.15
CA PRO A 66 -23.13 -0.43 9.57
C PRO A 66 -23.48 1.02 9.95
N LEU A 67 -22.78 1.57 10.95
CA LEU A 67 -22.92 2.93 11.46
C LEU A 67 -24.34 3.28 11.96
N SER A 68 -25.13 2.27 12.34
CA SER A 68 -26.47 2.46 12.92
C SER A 68 -26.51 2.17 14.43
N GLY A 69 -25.38 1.83 15.05
CA GLY A 69 -25.31 1.33 16.42
C GLY A 69 -25.78 -0.12 16.62
N SER A 70 -26.12 -0.83 15.53
CA SER A 70 -26.53 -2.24 15.57
C SER A 70 -25.31 -3.16 15.52
N ASP A 71 -25.25 -4.17 16.41
CA ASP A 71 -24.24 -5.25 16.39
C ASP A 71 -24.73 -6.54 15.75
N GLU A 72 -25.63 -6.42 14.78
CA GLU A 72 -26.19 -7.55 14.06
C GLU A 72 -25.29 -7.98 12.90
N TRP A 73 -24.77 -9.20 13.00
CA TRP A 73 -23.91 -9.84 12.01
C TRP A 73 -24.62 -11.02 11.37
N VAL A 74 -24.32 -11.23 10.09
CA VAL A 74 -24.71 -12.43 9.34
C VAL A 74 -23.47 -13.14 8.82
N GLU A 75 -23.50 -14.46 8.88
CA GLU A 75 -22.40 -15.34 8.48
C GLU A 75 -22.64 -15.90 7.09
N TYR A 76 -21.55 -16.17 6.37
CA TYR A 76 -21.52 -16.76 5.05
C TYR A 76 -20.33 -17.71 4.96
N GLU A 77 -20.45 -18.73 4.10
CA GLU A 77 -19.34 -19.58 3.71
C GLU A 77 -19.35 -19.85 2.20
N GLY A 78 -18.18 -20.16 1.66
CA GLY A 78 -18.04 -20.50 0.25
C GLY A 78 -16.58 -20.44 -0.17
N THR A 79 -16.30 -19.85 -1.32
CA THR A 79 -14.96 -19.82 -1.91
C THR A 79 -14.57 -18.45 -2.44
N SER A 80 -13.26 -18.18 -2.40
CA SER A 80 -12.62 -17.16 -3.20
C SER A 80 -11.64 -17.81 -4.19
N VAL A 81 -11.59 -17.30 -5.41
CA VAL A 81 -10.63 -17.72 -6.44
C VAL A 81 -9.88 -16.49 -6.91
N VAL A 82 -8.56 -16.52 -6.77
CA VAL A 82 -7.69 -15.40 -7.09
C VAL A 82 -6.83 -15.73 -8.29
N THR A 83 -7.05 -15.00 -9.38
CA THR A 83 -6.39 -15.22 -10.67
C THR A 83 -5.48 -14.05 -11.01
N LYS A 84 -4.28 -14.38 -11.50
CA LYS A 84 -3.28 -13.42 -11.94
C LYS A 84 -3.70 -12.80 -13.28
N VAL A 85 -3.58 -11.48 -13.40
CA VAL A 85 -3.92 -10.72 -14.61
C VAL A 85 -2.73 -9.82 -14.98
N LEU A 86 -2.49 -9.63 -16.29
CA LEU A 86 -1.37 -8.80 -16.78
C LEU A 86 -0.01 -9.13 -16.13
N ASN A 87 0.30 -10.43 -16.03
CA ASN A 87 1.51 -10.95 -15.38
C ASN A 87 1.71 -10.49 -13.92
N GLY A 88 0.63 -10.18 -13.18
CA GLY A 88 0.69 -9.79 -11.77
C GLY A 88 0.58 -8.31 -11.50
N ARG A 89 0.56 -7.48 -12.55
CA ARG A 89 0.24 -6.05 -12.40
C ARG A 89 -1.24 -5.81 -12.07
N ALA A 90 -2.07 -6.84 -12.23
CA ALA A 90 -3.42 -6.88 -11.73
C ALA A 90 -3.77 -8.30 -11.23
N ASN A 91 -4.83 -8.40 -10.45
CA ASN A 91 -5.48 -9.67 -10.16
C ASN A 91 -6.98 -9.49 -10.02
N MET A 92 -7.70 -10.60 -10.16
CA MET A 92 -9.13 -10.66 -9.96
C MET A 92 -9.43 -11.70 -8.87
N VAL A 93 -10.26 -11.32 -7.90
CA VAL A 93 -10.79 -12.21 -6.88
C VAL A 93 -12.26 -12.46 -7.15
N GLU A 94 -12.62 -13.66 -7.58
CA GLU A 94 -14.00 -14.09 -7.66
C GLU A 94 -14.43 -14.57 -6.27
N LEU A 95 -15.49 -13.98 -5.73
CA LEU A 95 -16.06 -14.33 -4.43
C LEU A 95 -17.44 -14.93 -4.65
N ASP A 96 -17.66 -16.11 -4.09
CA ASP A 96 -18.95 -16.79 -4.08
C ASP A 96 -19.18 -17.41 -2.70
N VAL A 97 -20.05 -16.80 -1.92
CA VAL A 97 -20.39 -17.24 -0.56
C VAL A 97 -21.89 -17.18 -0.31
N GLN A 98 -22.40 -18.10 0.49
CA GLN A 98 -23.81 -18.19 0.84
C GLN A 98 -24.01 -18.24 2.35
N GLY A 99 -25.11 -17.67 2.82
CA GLY A 99 -25.47 -17.61 4.23
C GLY A 99 -26.96 -17.35 4.42
N PRO A 100 -27.44 -17.19 5.67
CA PRO A 100 -28.86 -17.00 5.98
C PRO A 100 -29.50 -15.77 5.31
N ALA A 101 -28.69 -14.75 4.99
CA ALA A 101 -29.12 -13.53 4.31
C ALA A 101 -28.94 -13.58 2.78
N GLY A 102 -28.74 -14.77 2.19
CA GLY A 102 -28.63 -14.99 0.75
C GLY A 102 -27.20 -15.29 0.27
N ARG A 103 -26.97 -15.15 -1.03
CA ARG A 103 -25.67 -15.35 -1.70
C ARG A 103 -25.01 -14.00 -1.97
N ILE A 104 -23.71 -13.92 -1.76
CA ILE A 104 -22.86 -12.82 -2.21
C ILE A 104 -21.98 -13.40 -3.32
N GLU A 105 -22.17 -12.86 -4.53
CA GLU A 105 -21.43 -13.25 -5.72
C GLU A 105 -20.90 -11.97 -6.36
N GLY A 106 -19.61 -11.94 -6.69
CA GLY A 106 -18.98 -10.77 -7.25
C GLY A 106 -17.49 -10.96 -7.49
N ALA A 107 -16.84 -9.90 -7.97
CA ALA A 107 -15.42 -9.94 -8.28
C ALA A 107 -14.70 -8.68 -7.79
N SER A 108 -13.57 -8.82 -7.11
CA SER A 108 -12.68 -7.70 -6.82
C SER A 108 -11.60 -7.57 -7.89
N TRP A 109 -11.52 -6.40 -8.51
CA TRP A 109 -10.41 -6.01 -9.38
C TRP A 109 -9.35 -5.28 -8.58
N ARG A 110 -8.12 -5.76 -8.66
CA ARG A 110 -6.97 -5.15 -7.98
C ARG A 110 -5.91 -4.78 -9.00
N LEU A 111 -5.55 -3.50 -9.09
CA LEU A 111 -4.60 -2.98 -10.09
C LEU A 111 -3.47 -2.24 -9.41
N TYR A 112 -2.23 -2.51 -9.81
CA TYR A 112 -1.05 -1.83 -9.30
C TYR A 112 -0.68 -0.63 -10.18
N ASN A 113 -0.54 0.55 -9.56
CA ASN A 113 -0.04 1.75 -10.20
C ASN A 113 1.48 1.89 -9.89
N PRO A 114 2.37 1.80 -10.89
CA PRO A 114 3.81 1.89 -10.68
C PRO A 114 4.31 3.30 -10.33
N GLU A 115 3.57 4.36 -10.67
CA GLU A 115 3.93 5.74 -10.37
C GLU A 115 3.66 6.06 -8.90
N THR A 116 2.46 5.72 -8.40
CA THR A 116 2.10 5.95 -7.00
C THR A 116 2.58 4.83 -6.06
N ARG A 117 2.97 3.68 -6.62
CA ARG A 117 3.31 2.45 -5.90
C ARG A 117 2.19 1.96 -4.99
N GLN A 118 0.96 2.12 -5.45
CA GLN A 118 -0.23 1.70 -4.73
C GLN A 118 -1.07 0.76 -5.57
N TRP A 119 -1.81 -0.10 -4.88
CA TRP A 119 -2.90 -0.86 -5.45
C TRP A 119 -4.22 -0.11 -5.27
N SER A 120 -5.06 -0.17 -6.30
CA SER A 120 -6.48 0.15 -6.21
C SER A 120 -7.30 -1.13 -6.16
N LEU A 121 -8.28 -1.21 -5.27
CA LEU A 121 -9.22 -2.32 -5.16
C LEU A 121 -10.64 -1.83 -5.40
N ASN A 122 -11.35 -2.44 -6.35
CA ASN A 122 -12.76 -2.20 -6.63
C ASN A 122 -13.53 -3.52 -6.56
N PHE A 123 -14.72 -3.54 -5.97
CA PHE A 123 -15.58 -4.72 -5.97
C PHE A 123 -16.73 -4.53 -6.96
N ALA A 124 -16.96 -5.53 -7.81
CA ALA A 124 -18.12 -5.63 -8.67
C ALA A 124 -19.14 -6.56 -8.01
N ASN A 125 -20.35 -6.07 -7.74
CA ASN A 125 -21.42 -6.88 -7.18
C ASN A 125 -22.27 -7.46 -8.31
N ALA A 126 -22.37 -8.79 -8.41
CA ALA A 126 -23.13 -9.43 -9.49
C ALA A 126 -24.63 -9.13 -9.43
N ARG A 127 -25.16 -8.69 -8.28
CA ARG A 127 -26.57 -8.34 -8.11
C ARG A 127 -26.98 -7.06 -8.85
N ASP A 128 -26.09 -6.07 -8.93
CA ASP A 128 -26.39 -4.76 -9.52
C ASP A 128 -25.49 -4.40 -10.71
N GLY A 129 -24.41 -5.16 -10.95
CA GLY A 129 -23.49 -4.94 -12.05
C GLY A 129 -22.63 -3.69 -11.90
N MET A 130 -22.54 -3.11 -10.70
CA MET A 130 -21.79 -1.88 -10.45
C MET A 130 -20.47 -2.14 -9.73
N LEU A 131 -19.48 -1.28 -10.00
CA LEU A 131 -18.23 -1.21 -9.25
C LEU A 131 -18.38 -0.28 -8.05
N THR A 132 -17.88 -0.71 -6.90
CA THR A 132 -17.70 0.17 -5.74
C THR A 132 -16.62 1.22 -6.02
N SER A 133 -16.68 2.32 -5.26
CA SER A 133 -15.58 3.28 -5.18
C SER A 133 -14.27 2.56 -4.81
N PRO A 134 -13.12 2.91 -5.42
CA PRO A 134 -11.85 2.25 -5.13
C PRO A 134 -11.34 2.60 -3.74
N VAL A 135 -10.68 1.63 -3.10
CA VAL A 135 -9.74 1.90 -2.01
C VAL A 135 -8.31 1.77 -2.51
N PHE A 136 -7.41 2.61 -2.00
CA PHE A 136 -6.02 2.70 -2.42
C PHE A 136 -5.08 2.41 -1.25
N GLY A 137 -3.98 1.72 -1.52
CA GLY A 137 -3.04 1.36 -0.47
C GLY A 137 -1.96 0.40 -0.93
N GLY A 138 -1.38 -0.31 0.02
CA GLY A 138 -0.30 -1.25 -0.25
C GLY A 138 0.04 -2.08 0.96
N PHE A 139 1.12 -2.84 0.83
CA PHE A 139 1.61 -3.71 1.89
C PHE A 139 2.86 -3.14 2.53
N GLU A 140 2.89 -3.18 3.86
CA GLU A 140 4.06 -2.88 4.66
C GLU A 140 4.18 -3.93 5.76
N ASN A 141 5.36 -4.54 5.92
CA ASN A 141 5.64 -5.54 6.95
C ASN A 141 4.60 -6.68 7.05
N GLY A 142 4.16 -7.21 5.89
CA GLY A 142 3.18 -8.31 5.84
C GLY A 142 1.74 -7.91 6.17
N ARG A 143 1.44 -6.61 6.23
CA ARG A 143 0.09 -6.08 6.46
C ARG A 143 -0.31 -5.17 5.31
N GLY A 144 -1.44 -5.46 4.69
CA GLY A 144 -2.07 -4.60 3.68
C GLY A 144 -2.99 -3.60 4.35
N VAL A 145 -2.90 -2.32 4.01
CA VAL A 145 -3.84 -1.29 4.47
C VAL A 145 -4.23 -0.40 3.31
N PHE A 146 -5.53 -0.22 3.12
CA PHE A 146 -6.10 0.54 2.01
C PHE A 146 -7.20 1.47 2.52
N TYR A 147 -7.30 2.64 1.91
CA TYR A 147 -8.27 3.67 2.28
C TYR A 147 -9.00 4.20 1.05
N GLY A 148 -10.25 4.58 1.24
CA GLY A 148 -11.03 5.28 0.24
C GLY A 148 -12.25 5.95 0.87
N THR A 149 -13.10 6.47 0.01
CA THR A 149 -14.39 7.06 0.39
C THR A 149 -15.50 6.31 -0.31
N ASP A 150 -16.65 6.18 0.34
CA ASP A 150 -17.86 5.68 -0.30
C ASP A 150 -19.10 6.41 0.22
N THR A 151 -20.29 6.03 -0.25
CA THR A 151 -21.56 6.58 0.20
C THR A 151 -22.40 5.52 0.90
N LEU A 152 -22.83 5.81 2.14
CA LEU A 152 -23.76 4.97 2.89
C LEU A 152 -25.00 5.79 3.26
N GLY A 153 -26.17 5.39 2.75
CA GLY A 153 -27.43 6.11 3.01
C GLY A 153 -27.38 7.59 2.58
N GLY A 154 -26.70 7.89 1.48
CA GLY A 154 -26.53 9.25 0.95
C GLY A 154 -25.47 10.09 1.65
N ARG A 155 -24.76 9.56 2.66
CA ARG A 155 -23.67 10.25 3.36
C ARG A 155 -22.32 9.71 2.92
N THR A 156 -21.35 10.59 2.68
CA THR A 156 -19.97 10.18 2.47
C THR A 156 -19.39 9.59 3.75
N ILE A 157 -18.72 8.46 3.61
CA ILE A 157 -18.00 7.76 4.68
C ILE A 157 -16.57 7.45 4.24
N LEU A 158 -15.68 7.24 5.20
CA LEU A 158 -14.38 6.64 4.94
C LEU A 158 -14.49 5.12 5.01
N VAL A 159 -13.74 4.45 4.13
CA VAL A 159 -13.62 3.00 4.07
C VAL A 159 -12.16 2.63 4.30
N ARG A 160 -11.93 1.64 5.16
CA ARG A 160 -10.60 1.05 5.36
C ARG A 160 -10.67 -0.45 5.12
N PHE A 161 -9.77 -0.96 4.30
CA PHE A 161 -9.48 -2.38 4.18
C PHE A 161 -8.17 -2.70 4.88
N VAL A 162 -8.16 -3.81 5.62
CA VAL A 162 -6.99 -4.37 6.25
C VAL A 162 -6.85 -5.82 5.81
N ILE A 163 -5.63 -6.18 5.40
CA ILE A 163 -5.22 -7.56 5.12
C ILE A 163 -4.15 -7.91 6.13
N SER A 164 -4.38 -8.93 6.93
CA SER A 164 -3.49 -9.34 8.02
C SER A 164 -3.43 -10.84 8.19
N ASP A 165 -2.59 -11.27 9.13
CA ASP A 165 -2.46 -12.67 9.54
C ASP A 165 -2.15 -13.58 8.33
N ILE A 166 -1.31 -13.05 7.43
CA ILE A 166 -0.97 -13.69 6.17
C ILE A 166 0.00 -14.83 6.44
N SER A 167 -0.39 -16.03 6.02
CA SER A 167 0.42 -17.24 5.99
C SER A 167 0.28 -17.93 4.64
N ALA A 168 1.00 -19.04 4.44
CA ALA A 168 0.88 -19.81 3.21
C ALA A 168 -0.54 -20.37 2.99
N ASP A 169 -1.25 -20.66 4.09
CA ASP A 169 -2.53 -21.40 4.06
C ASP A 169 -3.71 -20.60 4.62
N SER A 170 -3.50 -19.38 5.13
CA SER A 170 -4.59 -18.53 5.64
C SER A 170 -4.29 -17.03 5.53
N VAL A 171 -5.33 -16.23 5.35
CA VAL A 171 -5.29 -14.77 5.36
C VAL A 171 -6.61 -14.21 5.91
N ARG A 172 -6.52 -13.08 6.61
CA ARG A 172 -7.66 -12.34 7.13
C ARG A 172 -7.86 -11.03 6.38
N PHE A 173 -9.10 -10.76 5.97
CA PHE A 173 -9.56 -9.50 5.39
C PHE A 173 -10.58 -8.83 6.31
N GLU A 174 -10.41 -7.54 6.54
CA GLU A 174 -11.35 -6.75 7.32
C GLU A 174 -11.67 -5.42 6.62
N GLN A 175 -12.96 -5.08 6.54
CA GLN A 175 -13.45 -3.76 6.16
C GLN A 175 -14.03 -3.06 7.37
N SER A 176 -13.69 -1.78 7.52
CA SER A 176 -14.30 -0.88 8.50
C SER A 176 -14.77 0.40 7.84
N TYR A 177 -15.84 1.00 8.40
CA TYR A 177 -16.33 2.31 8.01
C TYR A 177 -16.12 3.34 9.11
N SER A 178 -16.03 4.60 8.71
CA SER A 178 -16.01 5.76 9.62
C SER A 178 -16.86 6.89 9.04
N ASP A 179 -17.69 7.51 9.88
CA ASP A 179 -18.50 8.69 9.55
C ASP A 179 -18.02 9.96 10.27
N ASN A 180 -16.91 9.89 11.00
CA ASN A 180 -16.33 11.01 11.76
C ASN A 180 -14.89 11.32 11.32
N GLY A 181 -14.58 11.17 10.03
CA GLY A 181 -13.26 11.52 9.50
C GLY A 181 -12.13 10.59 9.94
N GLY A 182 -12.46 9.38 10.42
CA GLY A 182 -11.47 8.36 10.77
C GLY A 182 -11.05 8.35 12.23
N GLU A 183 -11.70 9.14 13.09
CA GLU A 183 -11.48 9.12 14.55
C GLU A 183 -11.88 7.77 15.15
N THR A 184 -13.00 7.22 14.72
CA THR A 184 -13.44 5.86 15.07
C THR A 184 -13.75 5.04 13.83
N TRP A 185 -13.62 3.72 13.95
CA TRP A 185 -13.82 2.77 12.85
C TRP A 185 -14.70 1.61 13.32
N GLU A 186 -15.79 1.35 12.61
CA GLU A 186 -16.67 0.21 12.86
C GLU A 186 -16.44 -0.88 11.81
N SER A 187 -15.97 -2.04 12.25
CA SER A 187 -15.81 -3.20 11.36
C SER A 187 -17.18 -3.72 10.93
N ASN A 188 -17.32 -3.92 9.62
CA ASN A 188 -18.57 -4.33 9.00
C ASN A 188 -18.42 -5.52 8.04
N TRP A 189 -17.18 -5.94 7.77
CA TRP A 189 -16.88 -7.14 7.00
C TRP A 189 -15.63 -7.79 7.55
N ILE A 190 -15.69 -9.09 7.82
CA ILE A 190 -14.54 -9.89 8.26
C ILE A 190 -14.57 -11.20 7.49
N ALA A 191 -13.58 -11.43 6.64
CA ALA A 191 -13.37 -12.70 5.96
C ALA A 191 -12.08 -13.36 6.43
N VAL A 192 -12.11 -14.68 6.61
CA VAL A 192 -10.93 -15.51 6.79
C VAL A 192 -10.92 -16.55 5.68
N ASP A 193 -9.87 -16.50 4.88
CA ASP A 193 -9.66 -17.44 3.79
C ASP A 193 -8.67 -18.51 4.26
N THR A 194 -8.98 -19.77 3.93
CA THR A 194 -8.10 -20.92 4.13
C THR A 194 -7.83 -21.60 2.80
N ARG A 195 -6.56 -21.85 2.47
CA ARG A 195 -6.16 -22.36 1.17
C ARG A 195 -6.74 -23.75 0.92
N ILE A 196 -7.32 -23.96 -0.26
CA ILE A 196 -7.71 -25.29 -0.73
C ILE A 196 -6.50 -25.84 -1.47
N ARG A 197 -5.99 -26.99 -1.01
CA ARG A 197 -4.93 -27.73 -1.70
C ARG A 197 -5.60 -28.70 -2.67
N ASP A 198 -5.09 -28.73 -3.89
CA ASP A 198 -5.46 -29.72 -4.90
C ASP A 198 -4.86 -31.11 -4.56
#